data_AF-A0A838S140-F1
#
_entry.id   AF-A0A838S140-F1
#
_cell.length_a   1.000
_cell.length_b   1.000
_cell.length_c   1.000
_cell.angle_alpha   90.00
_cell.angle_beta   90.00
_cell.angle_gamma   90.00
#
_symmetry.space_group_name_H-M   'P 1'
#
loop_
_entity.id
_entity.type
_entity.pdbx_description
1 polymer ?
#
loop_
_entity_poly.entity_id
_entity_poly.type
_entity_poly.pdbx_seq_one_letter_code
_entity_poly.pdbx_strand_id
1 'polypeptide(L)' 'MKPEQSSGQDDRLWGGRFSEPTDAFVQSFTASVGFDRRLYRYDIQGSIAHARML' A
#
# COMPACT_ATOMS: atom_id res chain seq x y z
N MET A 1 22.47 -11.39 -25.44
CA MET A 1 22.51 -10.05 -24.81
C MET A 1 21.17 -9.86 -24.10
N LYS A 2 21.13 -10.07 -22.78
CA LYS A 2 19.90 -9.88 -21.98
C LYS A 2 19.79 -8.38 -21.66
N PRO A 3 18.62 -7.74 -21.80
CA PRO A 3 18.48 -6.36 -21.37
C PRO A 3 18.56 -6.32 -19.84
N GLU A 4 19.48 -5.50 -19.33
CA GLU A 4 19.55 -5.13 -17.91
C GLU A 4 18.21 -4.51 -17.51
N GLN A 5 17.63 -5.01 -16.42
CA GLN A 5 16.48 -4.35 -15.81
C GLN A 5 16.97 -3.15 -15.02
N SER A 6 16.52 -1.97 -15.46
CA SER A 6 16.67 -0.70 -14.76
C SER A 6 16.17 -0.82 -13.31
N SER A 7 17.06 -0.57 -12.36
CA SER A 7 16.74 -0.41 -10.94
C SER A 7 16.02 0.93 -10.73
N GLY A 8 14.73 0.97 -11.01
CA GLY A 8 13.85 2.02 -10.50
C GLY A 8 13.56 1.70 -9.03
N GLN A 9 13.84 2.63 -8.12
CA GLN A 9 13.28 2.57 -6.77
C GLN A 9 11.76 2.59 -6.91
N ASP A 10 11.11 1.45 -6.62
CA ASP A 10 9.67 1.41 -6.44
C ASP A 10 9.31 2.25 -5.22
N ASP A 11 8.66 3.38 -5.42
CA ASP A 11 8.14 4.26 -4.36
C ASP A 11 6.89 3.59 -3.73
N ARG A 12 7.08 2.42 -3.11
CA ARG A 12 6.00 1.61 -2.54
C ARG A 12 5.47 2.33 -1.30
N LEU A 13 4.16 2.62 -1.29
CA LEU A 13 3.46 3.29 -0.20
C LEU A 13 3.52 2.52 1.15
N TRP A 14 3.84 1.24 1.11
CA TRP A 14 4.00 0.38 2.29
C TRP A 14 5.00 -0.75 2.02
N GLY A 15 5.73 -1.16 3.06
CA GLY A 15 6.71 -2.25 2.99
C GLY A 15 6.08 -3.64 3.18
N GLY A 16 6.68 -4.65 2.54
CA GLY A 16 6.31 -6.07 2.69
C GLY A 16 7.40 -6.88 3.41
N ARG A 17 7.10 -8.14 3.75
CA ARG A 17 8.08 -9.06 4.35
C ARG A 17 9.06 -9.69 3.33
N PHE A 18 8.81 -9.49 2.05
CA PHE A 18 9.62 -10.04 0.96
C PHE A 18 10.52 -8.95 0.37
N SER A 19 11.72 -9.34 -0.05
CA SER A 19 12.68 -8.47 -0.71
C SER A 19 12.31 -8.14 -2.16
N GLU A 20 11.58 -9.04 -2.81
CA GLU A 20 11.14 -8.89 -4.21
C GLU A 20 9.82 -8.09 -4.31
N PRO A 21 9.57 -7.39 -5.44
CA PRO A 21 8.27 -6.75 -5.69
C PRO A 21 7.13 -7.77 -5.77
N THR A 22 5.98 -7.41 -5.21
CA THR A 22 4.73 -8.15 -5.44
C THR A 22 4.35 -8.04 -6.91
N ASP A 23 3.90 -9.14 -7.51
CA ASP A 23 3.40 -9.16 -8.87
C ASP A 23 2.25 -8.15 -9.08
N ALA A 24 2.25 -7.43 -10.20
CA ALA A 24 1.27 -6.37 -10.49
C ALA A 24 -0.17 -6.89 -10.52
N PHE A 25 -0.40 -8.12 -11.00
CA PHE A 25 -1.73 -8.75 -10.97
C PHE A 25 -2.19 -8.93 -9.54
N VAL A 26 -1.33 -9.47 -8.67
CA VAL A 26 -1.63 -9.67 -7.25
C VAL A 26 -1.92 -8.34 -6.55
N GLN A 27 -1.15 -7.29 -6.85
CA GLN A 27 -1.42 -5.95 -6.31
C GLN A 27 -2.81 -5.44 -6.71
N SER A 28 -3.16 -5.54 -8.00
CA SER A 28 -4.46 -5.09 -8.49
C SER A 28 -5.64 -5.90 -7.94
N PHE A 29 -5.46 -7.23 -7.82
CA PHE A 29 -6.48 -8.14 -7.31
C PHE A 29 -6.78 -7.92 -5.83
N THR A 30 -5.74 -7.61 -5.05
CA THR A 30 -5.86 -7.39 -3.59
C THR A 30 -6.19 -5.95 -3.22
N ALA A 31 -6.15 -5.01 -4.16
CA ALA A 31 -6.48 -3.62 -3.91
C ALA A 31 -7.95 -3.45 -3.51
N SER A 32 -8.19 -2.98 -2.28
CA SER A 32 -9.55 -2.80 -1.73
C SER A 32 -10.05 -1.35 -1.77
N VAL A 33 -9.21 -0.38 -2.15
CA VAL A 33 -9.54 1.06 -2.13
C VAL A 33 -10.83 1.42 -2.88
N GLY A 34 -11.14 0.69 -3.95
CA GLY A 34 -12.37 0.89 -4.73
C GLY A 34 -13.62 0.81 -3.86
N PHE A 35 -13.62 -0.09 -2.87
CA PHE A 35 -14.68 -0.34 -1.92
C PHE A 35 -14.47 0.40 -0.59
N ASP A 36 -13.25 0.32 -0.03
CA ASP A 36 -12.94 0.81 1.32
C ASP A 36 -12.97 2.33 1.44
N ARG A 37 -12.89 3.08 0.33
CA ARG A 37 -12.98 4.55 0.36
C ARG A 37 -14.18 5.08 1.15
N ARG A 38 -15.29 4.33 1.21
CA ARG A 38 -16.51 4.72 1.95
C ARG A 38 -16.28 4.78 3.47
N LEU A 39 -15.24 4.12 3.97
CA LEU A 39 -14.89 4.04 5.38
C LEU A 39 -13.99 5.19 5.85
N TYR A 40 -13.59 6.12 4.97
CA TYR A 40 -12.64 7.20 5.28
C TYR A 40 -13.01 8.00 6.54
N ARG A 41 -14.32 8.18 6.82
CA ARG A 41 -14.78 8.93 8.00
C ARG A 41 -14.38 8.25 9.30
N TYR A 42 -14.41 6.91 9.34
CA TYR A 42 -14.04 6.13 10.52
C TYR A 42 -12.53 6.14 10.74
N ASP A 43 -11.75 6.11 9.66
CA ASP A 43 -10.28 6.19 9.70
C ASP A 43 -9.81 7.51 10.33
N ILE A 44 -10.41 8.64 9.93
CA ILE A 44 -10.16 9.96 10.52
C ILE A 44 -10.53 9.98 12.01
N GLN A 45 -11.72 9.49 12.36
CA GLN A 45 -12.19 9.48 13.75
C GLN A 45 -11.30 8.62 14.65
N GLY A 46 -10.92 7.43 14.18
CA GLY A 46 -10.01 6.53 14.88
C GLY A 46 -8.64 7.16 15.10
N SER A 47 -8.10 7.81 14.08
CA SER A 47 -6.81 8.52 14.16
C SER A 47 -6.83 9.67 15.19
N ILE A 48 -7.89 10.47 15.21
CA ILE A 48 -8.06 11.55 16.22
C ILE A 48 -8.14 10.97 17.63
N ALA A 49 -8.93 9.91 17.82
CA ALA A 49 -9.06 9.26 19.12
C ALA A 49 -7.72 8.70 19.60
N HIS A 50 -6.98 8.01 18.72
CA HIS A 50 -5.66 7.47 19.02
C HIS A 50 -4.67 8.58 19.39
N ALA A 51 -4.60 9.66 18.61
CA ALA A 51 -3.69 10.78 18.87
C ALA A 51 -4.00 11.54 20.18
N ARG A 52 -5.23 11.50 20.67
CA ARG A 52 -5.64 12.10 21.95
C ARG A 52 -5.42 11.19 23.16
N MET A 53 -5.32 9.88 22.95
CA MET A 53 -5.11 8.90 24.01
C MET A 53 -3.65 8.83 24.47
N LEU A 54 -2.72 9.13 23.56
CA LEU A 54 -1.29 9.23 23.82
C LEU A 54 -0.94 10.55 24.52
#